data_AF-A0A7W1LVU0-F1
#
_entry.id   AF-A0A7W1LVU0-F1
#
_cell.length_a   1.000
_cell.length_b   1.000
_cell.length_c   1.000
_cell.angle_alpha   90.00
_cell.angle_beta   90.00
_cell.angle_gamma   90.00
#
_symmetry.space_group_name_H-M   'P 1'
#
loop_
_entity.id
_entity.type
_entity.pdbx_description
1 polymer ?
#
loop_
_entity_poly.entity_id
_entity_poly.type
_entity_poly.pdbx_seq_one_letter_code
_entity_poly.pdbx_strand_id
1 'polypeptide(L)'
;EVLRDHSRRCATAAMLLAERTGTLNPDEAYTAGLLHDIGEALLRSLFPEEAENIIWLGHPFIVEREVAAFGVDHAQIGQWILDACYVPPPLSFAIQTHHDINHVNDPTALLLHVADIVASANDSSEMASLDALTPNRLALLRLSLADLARVHELTTEIIGERLDYVAA
;
A
#
# COMPACT_ATOMS: atom_id res chain seq x y z
N GLU A 1 12.74 6.35 -7.99
CA GLU A 1 13.04 4.91 -8.08
C GLU A 1 12.43 4.13 -6.92
N VAL A 2 12.66 4.57 -5.68
CA VAL A 2 12.09 4.01 -4.44
C VAL A 2 10.55 3.89 -4.46
N LEU A 3 9.82 4.96 -4.81
CA LEU A 3 8.35 4.92 -4.85
C LEU A 3 7.81 3.84 -5.81
N ARG A 4 8.40 3.75 -7.01
CA ARG A 4 7.99 2.75 -8.01
C ARG A 4 8.30 1.32 -7.56
N ASP A 5 9.42 1.12 -6.85
CA ASP A 5 9.74 -0.19 -6.28
C ASP A 5 8.74 -0.57 -5.19
N HIS A 6 8.44 0.37 -4.28
CA HIS A 6 7.42 0.21 -3.26
C HIS A 6 6.05 -0.15 -3.87
N SER A 7 5.56 0.59 -4.87
CA SER A 7 4.28 0.28 -5.53
C SER A 7 4.27 -1.13 -6.17
N ARG A 8 5.40 -1.60 -6.72
CA ARG A 8 5.49 -2.96 -7.29
C ARG A 8 5.47 -4.04 -6.20
N ARG A 9 6.14 -3.81 -5.08
CA ARG A 9 6.12 -4.69 -3.92
C ARG A 9 4.71 -4.74 -3.32
N CYS A 10 4.07 -3.59 -3.15
CA CYS A 10 2.69 -3.49 -2.65
C CYS A 10 1.70 -4.20 -3.58
N ALA A 11 1.79 -3.99 -4.90
CA ALA A 11 0.98 -4.70 -5.89
C ALA A 11 1.13 -6.23 -5.78
N THR A 12 2.37 -6.71 -5.66
CA THR A 12 2.65 -8.16 -5.55
C THR A 12 2.13 -8.72 -4.22
N ALA A 13 2.34 -8.01 -3.11
CA ALA A 13 1.82 -8.40 -1.80
C ALA A 13 0.28 -8.43 -1.79
N ALA A 14 -0.38 -7.41 -2.33
CA ALA A 14 -1.83 -7.32 -2.43
C ALA A 14 -2.42 -8.49 -3.23
N MET A 15 -1.79 -8.85 -4.35
CA MET A 15 -2.17 -10.02 -5.16
C MET A 15 -2.09 -11.32 -4.35
N LEU A 16 -0.95 -11.58 -3.68
CA LEU A 16 -0.74 -12.77 -2.85
C LEU A 16 -1.71 -12.83 -1.65
N LEU A 17 -2.01 -11.70 -1.02
CA LEU A 17 -2.99 -11.60 0.04
C LEU A 17 -4.41 -11.87 -0.48
N ALA A 18 -4.75 -11.40 -1.67
CA ALA A 18 -6.04 -11.67 -2.30
C ALA A 18 -6.20 -13.15 -2.64
N GLU A 19 -5.16 -13.81 -3.16
CA GLU A 19 -5.13 -15.27 -3.36
C GLU A 19 -5.33 -16.04 -2.05
N ARG A 20 -4.71 -15.57 -0.96
CA ARG A 20 -4.80 -16.21 0.36
C ARG A 20 -6.18 -16.06 1.00
N THR A 21 -6.79 -14.88 0.87
CA THR A 21 -7.97 -14.49 1.65
C THR A 21 -9.28 -14.62 0.86
N GLY A 22 -9.22 -14.54 -0.48
CA GLY A 22 -10.38 -14.45 -1.36
C GLY A 22 -11.14 -13.13 -1.25
N THR A 23 -10.51 -12.09 -0.69
CA THR A 23 -11.16 -10.79 -0.38
C THR A 23 -11.47 -9.98 -1.63
N LEU A 24 -10.64 -10.11 -2.68
CA LEU A 24 -10.74 -9.42 -3.95
C LEU A 24 -10.21 -10.34 -5.06
N ASN A 25 -10.54 -10.08 -6.33
CA ASN A 25 -9.85 -10.72 -7.43
C ASN A 25 -8.33 -10.36 -7.38
N PRO A 26 -7.40 -11.33 -7.56
CA PRO A 26 -5.96 -11.05 -7.47
C PRO A 26 -5.44 -9.99 -8.45
N ASP A 27 -5.98 -9.91 -9.67
CA ASP A 27 -5.57 -8.91 -10.67
C ASP A 27 -6.05 -7.50 -10.27
N GLU A 28 -7.26 -7.41 -9.70
CA GLU A 28 -7.78 -6.15 -9.14
C GLU A 28 -6.96 -5.72 -7.91
N ALA A 29 -6.56 -6.66 -7.05
CA ALA A 29 -5.71 -6.39 -5.91
C ALA A 29 -4.31 -5.93 -6.32
N TYR A 30 -3.72 -6.56 -7.35
CA TYR A 30 -2.46 -6.12 -7.94
C TYR A 30 -2.56 -4.68 -8.45
N THR A 31 -3.62 -4.38 -9.20
CA THR A 31 -3.87 -3.04 -9.74
C THR A 31 -4.03 -2.01 -8.62
N ALA A 32 -4.78 -2.36 -7.58
CA ALA A 32 -4.98 -1.48 -6.44
C ALA A 32 -3.69 -1.20 -5.68
N GLY A 33 -2.88 -2.22 -5.39
CA GLY A 33 -1.58 -2.05 -4.74
C GLY A 33 -0.58 -1.28 -5.60
N LEU A 34 -0.68 -1.37 -6.93
CA LEU A 34 0.16 -0.58 -7.83
C LEU A 34 -0.22 0.91 -7.81
N LEU A 35 -1.50 1.22 -7.61
CA LEU A 35 -2.07 2.56 -7.72
C LEU A 35 -2.31 3.25 -6.37
N HIS A 36 -2.13 2.55 -5.25
CA HIS A 36 -2.53 3.06 -3.92
C HIS A 36 -1.93 4.44 -3.60
N ASP A 37 -0.67 4.65 -3.93
CA ASP A 37 0.07 5.91 -3.70
C ASP A 37 0.26 6.75 -4.97
N ILE A 38 -0.62 6.62 -5.97
CA ILE A 38 -0.53 7.43 -7.19
C ILE A 38 -0.62 8.93 -6.91
N GLY A 39 -1.32 9.32 -5.83
CA GLY A 39 -1.37 10.72 -5.38
C GLY A 39 -0.03 11.22 -4.86
N GLU A 40 0.78 10.36 -4.25
CA GLU A 40 2.12 10.73 -3.77
C GLU A 40 3.06 10.97 -4.96
N ALA A 41 2.95 10.14 -6.00
CA ALA A 41 3.69 10.35 -7.24
C ALA A 41 3.35 11.72 -7.87
N LEU A 42 2.08 12.14 -7.83
CA LEU A 42 1.66 13.44 -8.31
C LEU A 42 2.21 14.58 -7.43
N LEU A 43 2.10 14.47 -6.11
CA LEU A 43 2.63 15.46 -5.16
C LEU A 43 4.13 15.66 -5.35
N ARG A 44 4.91 14.58 -5.43
CA ARG A 44 6.37 14.62 -5.70
C ARG A 44 6.70 15.25 -7.05
N SER A 45 5.81 15.13 -8.04
CA SER A 45 6.02 15.72 -9.37
C SER A 45 5.67 17.21 -9.44
N LEU A 46 4.65 17.65 -8.70
CA LEU A 46 4.16 19.04 -8.74
C LEU A 46 4.81 19.93 -7.67
N PHE A 47 5.16 19.36 -6.52
CA PHE A 47 5.67 20.04 -5.33
C PHE A 47 6.91 19.32 -4.77
N PRO A 48 8.00 19.23 -5.55
CA PRO A 48 9.15 18.40 -5.19
C PRO A 48 9.84 18.84 -3.89
N GLU A 49 9.92 20.14 -3.61
CA GLU A 49 10.56 20.67 -2.39
C GLU A 49 9.72 20.36 -1.14
N GLU A 50 8.41 20.57 -1.20
CA GLU A 50 7.49 20.25 -0.12
C GLU A 50 7.42 18.74 0.14
N ALA A 51 7.36 17.94 -0.93
CA ALA A 51 7.36 16.48 -0.81
C ALA A 51 8.66 15.96 -0.20
N GLU A 52 9.82 16.49 -0.59
CA GLU A 52 11.11 16.12 0.01
C GLU A 52 11.16 16.46 1.50
N ASN A 53 10.65 17.62 1.90
CA ASN A 53 10.56 18.01 3.31
C ASN A 53 9.65 17.07 4.12
N ILE A 54 8.51 16.64 3.55
CA ILE A 54 7.59 15.69 4.20
C ILE A 54 8.28 14.33 4.39
N ILE A 55 8.92 13.80 3.34
CA ILE A 55 9.61 12.50 3.36
C ILE A 55 10.77 12.50 4.35
N TRP A 56 11.58 13.58 4.36
CA TRP A 56 12.76 13.68 5.22
C TRP A 56 12.41 13.57 6.71
N LEU A 57 11.23 14.04 7.09
CA LEU A 57 10.76 14.01 8.46
C LEU A 57 10.13 12.67 8.88
N GLY A 58 10.03 11.70 7.95
CA GLY A 58 9.66 10.31 8.20
C GLY A 58 8.19 9.96 7.94
N HIS A 59 7.96 8.66 7.68
CA HIS A 59 6.67 8.04 7.37
C HIS A 59 5.60 8.08 8.48
N PRO A 60 5.91 7.93 9.79
CA PRO A 60 4.88 8.14 10.79
C PRO A 60 4.51 9.61 10.69
N PHE A 61 3.25 9.88 10.33
CA PHE A 61 2.65 11.19 10.08
C PHE A 61 2.70 11.74 8.64
N ILE A 62 2.95 10.94 7.60
CA ILE A 62 2.94 11.44 6.21
C ILE A 62 1.59 12.09 5.84
N VAL A 63 0.47 11.43 6.16
CA VAL A 63 -0.89 11.93 5.91
C VAL A 63 -1.13 13.26 6.60
N GLU A 64 -0.83 13.37 7.91
CA GLU A 64 -1.03 14.59 8.68
C GLU A 64 -0.17 15.75 8.16
N ARG A 65 1.05 15.47 7.69
CA ARG A 65 1.95 16.48 7.12
C ARG A 65 1.46 16.97 5.76
N GLU A 66 0.98 16.08 4.91
CA GLU A 66 0.40 16.45 3.62
C GLU A 66 -0.85 17.29 3.82
N VAL A 67 -1.75 16.90 4.73
CA VAL A 67 -2.93 17.70 5.07
C VAL A 67 -2.51 19.08 5.61
N ALA A 68 -1.46 19.17 6.43
CA ALA A 68 -0.97 20.45 6.93
C ALA A 68 -0.36 21.34 5.83
N ALA A 69 0.30 20.75 4.82
CA ALA A 69 0.96 21.48 3.74
C ALA A 69 0.01 21.85 2.59
N PHE A 70 -0.88 20.93 2.21
CA PHE A 70 -1.70 21.01 0.99
C PHE A 70 -3.21 21.07 1.28
N GLY A 71 -3.64 20.81 2.51
CA GLY A 71 -5.06 20.67 2.87
C GLY A 71 -5.69 19.33 2.47
N VAL A 72 -4.91 18.43 1.89
CA VAL A 72 -5.33 17.11 1.40
C VAL A 72 -4.12 16.15 1.46
N ASP A 73 -4.38 14.86 1.65
CA ASP A 73 -3.37 13.80 1.59
C ASP A 73 -3.28 13.11 0.23
N HIS A 74 -2.22 12.31 0.04
CA HIS A 74 -1.99 11.55 -1.18
C HIS A 74 -3.09 10.54 -1.48
N ALA A 75 -3.74 9.93 -0.48
CA ALA A 75 -4.77 8.92 -0.69
C ALA A 75 -6.03 9.55 -1.28
N GLN A 76 -6.42 10.74 -0.79
CA GLN A 76 -7.52 11.53 -1.31
C GLN A 76 -7.23 12.09 -2.72
N ILE A 77 -5.99 12.51 -2.99
CA ILE A 77 -5.56 12.86 -4.36
C ILE A 77 -5.64 11.64 -5.28
N GLY A 78 -5.19 10.48 -4.79
CA GLY A 78 -5.26 9.21 -5.49
C GLY A 78 -6.69 8.89 -5.93
N GLN A 79 -7.67 9.00 -5.03
CA GLN A 79 -9.08 8.86 -5.36
C GLN A 79 -9.52 9.77 -6.52
N TRP A 80 -9.15 11.06 -6.50
CA TRP A 80 -9.54 11.99 -7.58
C TRP A 80 -8.97 11.60 -8.93
N ILE A 81 -7.71 11.13 -8.97
CA ILE A 81 -7.07 10.65 -10.19
C ILE A 81 -7.83 9.42 -10.71
N LEU A 82 -8.13 8.47 -9.85
CA LEU A 82 -8.78 7.20 -10.21
C LEU A 82 -10.23 7.42 -10.67
N ASP A 83 -10.97 8.31 -10.01
CA ASP A 83 -12.31 8.71 -10.42
C ASP A 83 -12.30 9.36 -11.81
N ALA A 84 -11.33 10.24 -12.09
CA ALA A 84 -11.14 10.84 -13.41
C ALA A 84 -10.75 9.80 -14.48
N CYS A 85 -10.13 8.70 -14.08
CA CYS A 85 -9.82 7.55 -14.93
C CYS A 85 -10.95 6.51 -15.01
N TYR A 86 -12.12 6.77 -14.43
CA TYR A 86 -13.29 5.87 -14.40
C TYR A 86 -13.01 4.51 -13.74
N VAL A 87 -12.10 4.48 -12.77
CA VAL A 87 -11.88 3.28 -11.92
C VAL A 87 -13.13 3.02 -11.08
N PRO A 88 -13.52 1.76 -10.86
CA PRO A 88 -14.72 1.44 -10.07
C PRO A 88 -14.69 2.09 -8.68
N PRO A 89 -15.79 2.74 -8.22
CA PRO A 89 -15.84 3.43 -6.94
C PRO A 89 -15.40 2.59 -5.73
N PRO A 90 -15.70 1.27 -5.63
CA PRO A 90 -15.22 0.46 -4.52
C PRO A 90 -13.68 0.41 -4.42
N LEU A 91 -12.99 0.36 -5.57
CA LEU A 91 -11.53 0.31 -5.61
C LEU A 91 -10.92 1.68 -5.28
N SER A 92 -11.51 2.74 -5.83
CA SER A 92 -11.12 4.12 -5.54
C SER A 92 -11.30 4.46 -4.04
N PHE A 93 -12.40 3.99 -3.43
CA PHE A 93 -12.65 4.12 -1.99
C PHE A 93 -11.63 3.34 -1.15
N ALA A 94 -11.31 2.11 -1.52
CA ALA A 94 -10.32 1.31 -0.80
C ALA A 94 -8.93 1.97 -0.83
N ILE A 95 -8.56 2.59 -1.96
CA ILE A 95 -7.32 3.36 -2.09
C ILE A 95 -7.39 4.66 -1.29
N GLN A 96 -8.50 5.37 -1.27
CA GLN A 96 -8.63 6.57 -0.42
C GLN A 96 -8.44 6.25 1.07
N THR A 97 -8.91 5.09 1.52
CA THR A 97 -9.07 4.79 2.95
C THR A 97 -8.05 3.80 3.51
N HIS A 98 -7.00 3.47 2.76
CA HIS A 98 -6.02 2.47 3.18
C HIS A 98 -5.20 2.88 4.42
N HIS A 99 -5.08 4.17 4.74
CA HIS A 99 -4.46 4.65 5.99
C HIS A 99 -5.43 4.67 7.18
N ASP A 100 -6.75 4.63 6.95
CA ASP A 100 -7.80 4.78 7.97
C ASP A 100 -8.15 3.48 8.69
N ILE A 101 -7.15 2.61 8.92
CA ILE A 101 -7.38 1.25 9.40
C ILE A 101 -8.14 1.19 10.71
N ASN A 102 -8.12 2.20 11.56
CA ASN A 102 -8.85 2.19 12.83
C ASN A 102 -10.35 2.52 12.69
N HIS A 103 -10.77 3.02 11.52
CA HIS A 103 -12.13 3.51 11.29
C HIS A 103 -12.83 2.80 10.13
N VAL A 104 -12.07 2.14 9.24
CA VAL A 104 -12.62 1.42 8.08
C VAL A 104 -12.61 -0.09 8.31
N ASN A 105 -13.74 -0.73 8.02
CA ASN A 105 -13.91 -2.19 8.07
C ASN A 105 -14.02 -2.82 6.67
N ASP A 106 -13.80 -2.01 5.62
CA ASP A 106 -13.77 -2.51 4.25
C ASP A 106 -12.60 -3.50 4.09
N PRO A 107 -12.88 -4.76 3.71
CA PRO A 107 -11.82 -5.76 3.58
C PRO A 107 -10.77 -5.42 2.52
N THR A 108 -11.14 -4.70 1.46
CA THR A 108 -10.18 -4.31 0.41
C THR A 108 -9.24 -3.21 0.90
N ALA A 109 -9.75 -2.20 1.61
CA ALA A 109 -8.91 -1.17 2.25
C ALA A 109 -7.94 -1.79 3.26
N LEU A 110 -8.43 -2.72 4.10
CA LEU A 110 -7.58 -3.44 5.06
C LEU A 110 -6.51 -4.30 4.37
N LEU A 111 -6.86 -4.98 3.27
CA LEU A 111 -5.91 -5.76 2.49
C LEU A 111 -4.82 -4.86 1.88
N LEU A 112 -5.18 -3.70 1.34
CA LEU A 112 -4.22 -2.73 0.82
C LEU A 112 -3.27 -2.21 1.89
N HIS A 113 -3.79 -1.89 3.07
CA HIS A 113 -2.95 -1.47 4.19
C HIS A 113 -1.94 -2.55 4.59
N VAL A 114 -2.38 -3.81 4.68
CA VAL A 114 -1.50 -4.94 4.99
C VAL A 114 -0.44 -5.11 3.90
N ALA A 115 -0.83 -4.97 2.62
CA ALA A 115 0.10 -5.02 1.49
C ALA A 115 1.15 -3.90 1.53
N ASP A 116 0.76 -2.66 1.85
CA ASP A 116 1.67 -1.53 2.01
C ASP A 116 2.68 -1.80 3.13
N ILE A 117 2.21 -2.24 4.29
CA ILE A 117 3.09 -2.65 5.39
C ILE A 117 4.08 -3.73 4.97
N VAL A 118 3.61 -4.78 4.28
CA VAL A 118 4.47 -5.86 3.76
C VAL A 118 5.50 -5.30 2.77
N ALA A 119 5.10 -4.36 1.92
CA ALA A 119 5.98 -3.72 0.95
C ALA A 119 7.00 -2.76 1.59
N SER A 120 6.72 -2.23 2.77
CA SER A 120 7.57 -1.27 3.48
C SER A 120 8.62 -1.94 4.38
N ALA A 121 8.43 -3.19 4.77
CA ALA A 121 9.37 -3.87 5.66
C ALA A 121 10.67 -4.31 4.98
N ASN A 122 11.77 -4.19 5.73
CA ASN A 122 13.10 -4.60 5.28
C ASN A 122 13.30 -6.11 5.40
N ASP A 123 12.75 -6.73 6.45
CA ASP A 123 12.82 -8.16 6.68
C ASP A 123 11.54 -8.73 7.32
N SER A 124 11.43 -10.06 7.34
CA SER A 124 10.28 -10.77 7.88
C SER A 124 10.17 -10.68 9.41
N SER A 125 11.22 -10.25 10.12
CA SER A 125 11.19 -10.05 11.57
C SER A 125 10.50 -8.72 11.95
N GLU A 126 10.55 -7.71 11.08
CA GLU A 126 9.78 -6.47 11.23
C GLU A 126 8.25 -6.72 11.14
N MET A 127 7.82 -7.77 10.43
CA MET A 127 6.40 -8.19 10.39
C MET A 127 5.86 -8.59 11.78
N ALA A 128 6.72 -9.16 12.63
CA ALA A 128 6.34 -9.58 13.97
C ALA A 128 6.16 -8.40 14.94
N SER A 129 6.72 -7.23 14.61
CA SER A 129 6.65 -5.99 15.39
C SER A 129 5.55 -5.02 14.94
N LEU A 130 4.65 -5.45 14.05
CA LEU A 130 3.55 -4.62 13.54
C LEU A 130 2.45 -4.41 14.59
N ASP A 131 2.77 -3.64 15.63
CA ASP A 131 1.81 -3.11 16.61
C ASP A 131 0.71 -2.26 15.94
N ALA A 132 0.93 -1.81 14.70
CA ALA A 132 -0.03 -1.02 13.91
C ALA A 132 -1.32 -1.78 13.57
N LEU A 133 -1.24 -3.11 13.41
CA LEU A 133 -2.42 -3.94 13.16
C LEU A 133 -2.78 -4.72 14.41
N THR A 134 -3.83 -4.28 15.10
CA THR A 134 -4.39 -5.07 16.20
C THR A 134 -4.76 -6.48 15.68
N PRO A 135 -4.58 -7.56 16.47
CA PRO A 135 -4.96 -8.91 16.06
C PRO A 135 -6.40 -9.03 15.52
N ASN A 136 -7.30 -8.16 16.00
CA ASN A 136 -8.68 -8.06 15.53
C ASN A 136 -8.79 -7.64 14.06
N ARG A 137 -7.90 -6.78 13.56
CA ARG A 137 -7.87 -6.32 12.16
C ARG A 137 -7.44 -7.45 11.23
N LEU A 138 -6.39 -8.18 11.59
CA LEU A 138 -5.94 -9.35 10.83
C LEU A 138 -7.00 -10.46 10.80
N ALA A 139 -7.74 -10.63 11.89
CA ALA A 139 -8.84 -11.59 11.96
C ALA A 139 -9.98 -11.29 10.97
N LEU A 140 -10.24 -10.02 10.63
CA LEU A 140 -11.22 -9.66 9.60
C LEU A 140 -10.84 -10.21 8.22
N LEU A 141 -9.54 -10.31 7.94
CA LEU A 141 -8.99 -10.90 6.71
C LEU A 141 -8.66 -12.39 6.86
N ARG A 142 -8.88 -12.98 8.05
CA ARG A 142 -8.49 -14.35 8.40
C ARG A 142 -6.98 -14.61 8.22
N LEU A 143 -6.17 -13.60 8.50
CA LEU A 143 -4.72 -13.65 8.41
C LEU A 143 -4.08 -13.81 9.79
N SER A 144 -2.93 -14.47 9.81
CA SER A 144 -1.99 -14.52 10.93
C SER A 144 -0.70 -13.78 10.60
N LEU A 145 0.11 -13.47 11.62
CA LEU A 145 1.46 -12.90 11.39
C LEU A 145 2.35 -13.82 10.55
N ALA A 146 2.16 -15.14 10.65
CA ALA A 146 2.89 -16.10 9.83
C ALA A 146 2.49 -16.02 8.35
N ASP A 147 1.22 -15.72 8.04
CA ASP A 147 0.80 -15.46 6.66
C ASP A 147 1.49 -14.20 6.12
N LEU A 148 1.62 -13.13 6.93
CA LEU A 148 2.30 -11.90 6.51
C LEU A 148 3.78 -12.12 6.23
N ALA A 149 4.49 -12.82 7.12
CA ALA A 149 5.89 -13.17 6.91
C ALA A 149 6.07 -13.98 5.62
N ARG A 150 5.16 -14.93 5.34
CA ARG A 150 5.20 -15.73 4.12
C ARG A 150 4.96 -14.88 2.86
N VAL A 151 4.02 -13.94 2.91
CA VAL A 151 3.76 -13.03 1.80
C VAL A 151 4.95 -12.09 1.55
N HIS A 152 5.62 -11.62 2.60
CA HIS A 152 6.84 -10.80 2.49
C HIS A 152 7.97 -11.54 1.76
N GLU A 153 8.25 -12.78 2.16
CA GLU A 153 9.25 -13.64 1.50
C GLU A 153 8.94 -13.82 0.01
N LEU A 154 7.71 -14.24 -0.31
CA LEU A 154 7.27 -14.46 -1.69
C LEU A 154 7.32 -13.18 -2.54
N THR A 155 6.94 -12.04 -1.95
CA THR A 155 7.01 -10.74 -2.62
C THR A 155 8.46 -10.41 -2.99
N THR A 156 9.39 -10.67 -2.08
CA THR A 156 10.83 -10.44 -2.29
C THR A 156 11.39 -11.37 -3.37
N GLU A 157 11.03 -12.65 -3.34
CA GLU A 157 11.41 -13.64 -4.37
C GLU A 157 10.93 -13.22 -5.77
N ILE A 158 9.64 -12.93 -5.92
CA ILE A 158 9.02 -12.57 -7.22
C ILE A 158 9.61 -11.27 -7.80
N ILE A 159 9.85 -10.27 -6.95
CA ILE A 159 10.44 -9.01 -7.39
C ILE A 159 11.92 -9.20 -7.76
N GLY A 160 12.66 -10.01 -7.00
CA GLY A 160 14.05 -10.38 -7.30
C GLY A 160 14.21 -11.09 -8.64
N GLU A 161 13.43 -12.14 -8.90
CA GLU A 161 13.46 -12.89 -10.17
C GLU A 161 13.16 -12.00 -11.39
N ARG A 162 12.25 -11.02 -11.23
CA ARG A 162 11.91 -10.07 -12.31
C ARG A 162 13.02 -9.06 -12.60
N LEU A 163 13.89 -8.75 -11.64
CA LEU A 163 15.04 -7.88 -11.88
C LEU A 163 16.14 -8.62 -12.64
N ASP A 164 16.36 -9.90 -12.31
CA ASP A 164 17.33 -10.74 -13.01
C ASP A 164 16.97 -10.96 -14.48
N TYR A 165 15.68 -11.02 -14.81
CA TYR A 165 15.21 -11.15 -16.20
C TYR A 165 15.40 -9.87 -17.04
N VAL A 166 15.35 -8.68 -16.42
CA VAL A 166 15.50 -7.39 -17.14
C VAL A 166 16.98 -7.01 -17.31
N ALA A 167 17.87 -7.58 -16.50
CA ALA A 167 19.32 -7.37 -16.56
C ALA A 167 20.05 -8.33 -17.53
N ALA A 168 19.35 -9.32 -18.11
CA ALA A 168 19.88 -10.29 -19.08
C ALA A 168 19.53 -9.91 -20.53
#